data_AF-F6HSJ0-F1
#
_entry.id   AF-F6HSJ0-F1
#
_cell.length_a   1.000
_cell.length_b   1.000
_cell.length_c   1.000
_cell.angle_alpha   90.00
_cell.angle_beta   90.00
_cell.angle_gamma   90.00
#
_symmetry.space_group_name_H-M   'P 1'
#
loop_
_entity.id
_entity.type
_entity.pdbx_description
1 polymer ?
#
loop_
_entity_poly.entity_id
_entity_poly.type
_entity_poly.pdbx_seq_one_letter_code
_entity_poly.pdbx_strand_id
1 'polypeptide(L)'
;MGFRGEALASMTYVGHVTVTIITAGQLHGHRVSYRDGVMEHEPKACAAVKGTQIMIENLFYNITARRKTLQNSADDYPKIIDLLSRFAIHHINVNFSCRKHGAARADVHTVATSSRLDEIKMCLWGLSCSQSYEN
;
A
#
# COMPACT_ATOMS: atom_id res chain seq x y z
N MET A 1 2.78 -9.07 13.60
CA MET A 1 1.44 -8.47 13.44
C MET A 1 0.63 -9.32 12.48
N GLY A 2 -0.57 -9.77 12.86
CA GLY A 2 -1.43 -10.58 11.97
C GLY A 2 -2.73 -11.03 12.65
N PHE A 3 -3.81 -10.30 12.40
CA PHE A 3 -5.18 -10.67 12.76
C PHE A 3 -5.67 -11.74 11.78
N ARG A 4 -5.92 -12.96 12.31
CA ARG A 4 -6.92 -14.00 11.94
C ARG A 4 -7.44 -14.18 10.50
N GLY A 5 -6.83 -13.61 9.46
CA GLY A 5 -7.36 -13.65 8.08
C GLY A 5 -8.48 -12.64 7.80
N GLU A 6 -8.81 -11.77 8.76
CA GLU A 6 -9.95 -10.86 8.66
C GLU A 6 -9.67 -9.61 7.82
N ALA A 7 -8.40 -9.18 7.74
CA ALA A 7 -8.04 -7.92 7.08
C ALA A 7 -8.35 -7.94 5.58
N LEU A 8 -7.86 -8.95 4.86
CA LEU A 8 -8.10 -9.06 3.42
C LEU A 8 -9.58 -9.35 3.13
N ALA A 9 -10.22 -10.21 3.92
CA ALA A 9 -11.64 -10.50 3.81
C ALA A 9 -12.50 -9.22 3.99
N SER A 10 -12.19 -8.39 4.98
CA SER A 10 -12.90 -7.12 5.20
C SER A 10 -12.72 -6.17 4.01
N MET A 11 -11.51 -6.10 3.44
CA MET A 11 -11.26 -5.28 2.26
C MET A 11 -12.07 -5.74 1.04
N THR A 12 -12.22 -7.04 0.82
CA THR A 12 -13.02 -7.59 -0.29
C THR A 12 -14.51 -7.28 -0.22
N TYR A 13 -15.03 -6.94 0.97
CA TYR A 13 -16.43 -6.56 1.15
C TYR A 13 -16.69 -5.08 0.84
N VAL A 14 -15.69 -4.23 0.94
CA VAL A 14 -15.83 -2.77 0.78
C VAL A 14 -15.12 -2.23 -0.45
N GLY A 15 -14.38 -3.04 -1.20
CA GLY A 15 -13.66 -2.65 -2.40
C GLY A 15 -13.45 -3.82 -3.34
N HIS A 16 -13.09 -3.51 -4.59
CA HIS A 16 -12.68 -4.52 -5.56
C HIS A 16 -11.21 -4.83 -5.32
N VAL A 17 -10.88 -6.07 -4.95
CA VAL A 17 -9.51 -6.44 -4.58
C VAL A 17 -8.96 -7.39 -5.62
N THR A 18 -7.84 -7.03 -6.24
CA THR A 18 -7.08 -7.91 -7.13
C THR A 18 -5.77 -8.30 -6.47
N VAL A 19 -5.54 -9.60 -6.34
CA VAL A 19 -4.31 -10.16 -5.79
C VAL A 19 -3.52 -10.79 -6.92
N THR A 20 -2.27 -10.37 -7.09
CA THR A 20 -1.31 -10.99 -7.99
C THR A 20 -0.15 -11.53 -7.16
N ILE A 21 0.15 -12.83 -7.29
CA ILE A 21 1.20 -13.48 -6.51
C ILE A 21 2.04 -14.40 -7.39
N ILE A 22 3.33 -14.47 -7.11
CA ILE A 22 4.18 -15.54 -7.63
C ILE A 22 5.04 -16.09 -6.49
N THR A 23 4.86 -17.39 -6.24
CA THR A 23 5.57 -18.12 -5.19
C THR A 23 6.98 -18.49 -5.66
N ALA A 24 7.92 -18.59 -4.73
CA ALA A 24 9.26 -19.09 -5.03
C ALA A 24 9.18 -20.47 -5.71
N GLY A 25 9.86 -20.63 -6.84
CA GLY A 25 9.87 -21.88 -7.63
C GLY A 25 8.80 -21.98 -8.73
N GLN A 26 7.87 -21.02 -8.83
CA GLN A 26 6.89 -20.98 -9.92
C GLN A 26 7.41 -20.18 -11.13
N LEU A 27 7.12 -20.66 -12.34
CA LEU A 27 7.47 -20.02 -13.62
C LEU A 27 6.55 -18.83 -13.96
N HIS A 28 5.30 -18.87 -13.51
CA HIS A 28 4.29 -17.85 -13.79
C HIS A 28 3.59 -17.44 -12.49
N GLY A 29 3.12 -16.19 -12.44
CA GLY A 29 2.29 -15.73 -11.33
C GLY A 29 0.82 -16.08 -11.55
N HIS A 30 0.04 -15.97 -10.49
CA HIS A 30 -1.42 -16.08 -10.54
C HIS A 30 -2.05 -14.75 -10.15
N ARG A 31 -3.11 -14.38 -10.86
CA ARG A 31 -3.95 -13.23 -10.55
C ARG A 31 -5.38 -13.68 -10.29
N VAL A 32 -5.98 -13.14 -9.24
CA VAL A 32 -7.36 -13.38 -8.85
C VAL A 32 -8.00 -12.08 -8.40
N SER A 33 -9.29 -11.91 -8.72
CA SER A 33 -10.09 -10.75 -8.34
C SER A 33 -11.22 -11.16 -7.41
N TYR A 34 -11.49 -10.31 -6.43
CA TYR A 34 -12.50 -10.50 -5.40
C TYR A 34 -13.43 -9.29 -5.35
N ARG A 35 -14.72 -9.56 -5.17
CA ARG A 35 -15.77 -8.57 -4.99
C ARG A 35 -16.82 -9.12 -4.03
N ASP A 36 -17.37 -8.27 -3.17
CA ASP A 36 -18.40 -8.66 -2.19
C ASP A 36 -17.99 -9.88 -1.31
N GLY A 37 -16.69 -10.06 -1.06
CA GLY A 37 -16.17 -11.21 -0.31
C GLY A 37 -16.05 -12.53 -1.09
N VAL A 38 -16.41 -12.55 -2.37
CA VAL A 38 -16.34 -13.74 -3.24
C VAL A 38 -15.31 -13.59 -4.35
N MET A 39 -14.73 -14.72 -4.75
CA MET A 39 -13.80 -14.81 -5.87
C MET A 39 -14.59 -14.72 -7.18
N GLU A 40 -14.29 -13.73 -8.02
CA GLU A 40 -15.03 -13.53 -9.29
C GLU A 40 -14.74 -14.66 -10.29
N HIS A 41 -13.49 -15.11 -10.37
CA HIS A 41 -13.02 -16.14 -11.28
C HIS A 41 -11.89 -16.97 -10.67
N GLU A 42 -11.69 -18.19 -11.17
CA GLU A 42 -10.52 -18.98 -10.80
C GLU A 42 -9.20 -18.24 -11.10
N PRO A 43 -8.15 -18.44 -10.29
CA PRO A 43 -6.87 -17.76 -10.46
C PRO A 43 -6.26 -18.00 -11.85
N LYS A 44 -6.03 -16.92 -12.60
CA LYS A 44 -5.47 -16.99 -13.95
C LYS A 44 -3.96 -16.82 -13.94
N ALA A 45 -3.26 -17.58 -14.77
CA ALA A 45 -1.82 -17.39 -14.96
C ALA A 45 -1.55 -16.00 -15.58
N CYS A 46 -0.55 -15.29 -15.05
CA CYS A 46 -0.16 -13.96 -15.52
C CYS A 46 1.34 -13.71 -15.34
N ALA A 47 1.88 -12.79 -16.15
CA ALA A 47 3.22 -12.25 -15.93
C ALA A 47 3.22 -11.38 -14.66
N ALA A 48 4.07 -11.74 -13.69
CA ALA A 48 4.20 -11.04 -12.42
C ALA A 48 5.63 -11.11 -11.90
N VAL A 49 6.01 -10.13 -11.07
CA VAL A 49 7.30 -10.10 -10.37
C VAL A 49 7.21 -10.89 -9.07
N LYS A 50 8.33 -11.50 -8.64
CA LYS A 50 8.45 -12.20 -7.35
C LYS A 50 7.88 -11.40 -6.19
N GLY A 51 6.93 -12.02 -5.48
CA GLY A 51 6.24 -11.41 -4.34
C GLY A 51 4.73 -11.43 -4.48
N THR A 52 4.07 -10.59 -3.68
CA THR A 52 2.62 -10.42 -3.66
C THR A 52 2.29 -8.95 -3.91
N GLN A 53 1.40 -8.70 -4.86
CA GLN A 53 0.83 -7.40 -5.15
C GLN A 53 -0.67 -7.45 -4.85
N ILE A 54 -1.14 -6.52 -4.03
CA ILE A 54 -2.55 -6.35 -3.70
C ILE A 54 -2.98 -5.00 -4.25
N MET A 55 -3.98 -4.99 -5.12
CA MET A 55 -4.59 -3.80 -5.69
C MET A 55 -6.01 -3.69 -5.16
N ILE A 56 -6.36 -2.54 -4.60
CA ILE A 56 -7.71 -2.27 -4.08
C ILE A 56 -8.26 -1.08 -4.84
N GLU A 57 -9.35 -1.31 -5.56
CA GLU A 57 -10.04 -0.33 -6.38
C GLU A 57 -11.44 -0.08 -5.84
N ASN A 58 -11.98 1.11 -6.11
CA ASN A 58 -13.35 1.49 -5.72
C ASN A 58 -13.65 1.27 -4.22
N LEU A 59 -12.76 1.72 -3.34
CA LEU A 59 -12.97 1.59 -1.89
C LEU A 59 -14.25 2.31 -1.45
N PHE A 60 -15.03 1.64 -0.59
CA PHE A 60 -16.37 2.02 -0.12
C PHE A 60 -17.41 2.16 -1.23
N TYR A 61 -17.32 1.38 -2.30
CA TYR A 61 -18.25 1.55 -3.42
C TYR A 61 -19.72 1.32 -3.05
N ASN A 62 -19.94 0.46 -2.06
CA ASN A 62 -21.24 0.07 -1.52
C ASN A 62 -21.67 0.89 -0.29
N ILE A 63 -20.83 1.82 0.20
CA ILE A 63 -21.13 2.67 1.38
C ILE A 63 -20.94 4.14 1.04
N THR A 64 -22.01 4.77 0.52
CA THR A 64 -22.00 6.16 0.02
C THR A 64 -21.50 7.18 1.04
N ALA A 65 -21.86 7.04 2.31
CA ALA A 65 -21.41 7.97 3.36
C ALA A 65 -19.89 7.96 3.53
N ARG A 66 -19.26 6.77 3.58
CA ARG A 66 -17.81 6.61 3.70
C ARG A 66 -17.07 7.03 2.43
N ARG A 67 -17.65 6.74 1.26
CA ARG A 67 -17.11 7.19 -0.03
C ARG A 67 -17.01 8.72 -0.09
N LYS A 68 -18.02 9.45 0.38
CA LYS A 68 -18.00 10.93 0.41
C LYS A 68 -16.91 11.47 1.33
N THR A 69 -16.69 10.85 2.49
CA THR A 69 -15.59 11.20 3.39
C THR A 69 -14.23 10.96 2.72
N LEU A 70 -14.06 9.82 2.04
CA LEU A 70 -12.83 9.48 1.32
C LEU A 70 -12.57 10.42 0.13
N GLN A 71 -13.59 10.95 -0.54
CA GLN A 71 -13.41 11.91 -1.64
C GLN A 71 -12.84 13.26 -1.16
N ASN A 72 -12.99 13.60 0.12
CA ASN A 72 -12.33 14.75 0.74
C ASN A 72 -10.90 14.40 1.22
N SER A 73 -10.21 13.51 0.50
CA SER A 73 -8.94 12.82 0.85
C SER A 73 -7.69 13.68 1.09
N ALA A 74 -7.79 15.01 1.07
CA ALA A 74 -6.63 15.87 1.34
C ALA A 74 -6.00 15.55 2.70
N ASP A 75 -6.81 15.18 3.69
CA ASP A 75 -6.37 14.90 5.06
C ASP A 75 -5.95 13.45 5.31
N ASP A 76 -6.26 12.52 4.40
CA ASP A 76 -6.00 11.09 4.64
C ASP A 76 -4.61 10.66 4.13
N TYR A 77 -4.11 11.29 3.06
CA TYR A 77 -2.78 10.98 2.54
C TYR A 77 -1.65 11.22 3.57
N PRO A 78 -1.60 12.35 4.30
CA PRO A 78 -0.60 12.57 5.34
C PRO A 78 -0.64 11.51 6.45
N LYS A 79 -1.83 10.97 6.79
CA LYS A 79 -1.97 9.90 7.80
C LYS A 79 -1.35 8.59 7.32
N ILE A 80 -1.48 8.26 6.03
CA ILE A 80 -0.83 7.08 5.42
C ILE A 80 0.69 7.24 5.49
N ILE A 81 1.18 8.45 5.19
CA ILE A 81 2.60 8.79 5.21
C ILE A 81 3.18 8.68 6.63
N ASP A 82 2.49 9.22 7.63
CA ASP A 82 2.88 9.08 9.04
C ASP A 82 2.94 7.60 9.47
N LEU A 83 1.91 6.81 9.12
CA LEU A 83 1.87 5.39 9.43
C LEU A 83 3.05 4.65 8.81
N LEU A 84 3.31 4.85 7.51
CA LEU A 84 4.42 4.21 6.80
C LEU A 84 5.78 4.63 7.38
N SER A 85 5.94 5.89 7.76
CA SER A 85 7.17 6.40 8.38
C SER A 85 7.44 5.72 9.72
N ARG A 86 6.40 5.52 10.55
CA ARG A 86 6.52 4.76 11.80
C ARG A 86 6.92 3.30 11.57
N PHE A 87 6.38 2.65 10.52
CA PHE A 87 6.80 1.29 10.15
C PHE A 87 8.25 1.24 9.66
N ALA A 88 8.68 2.22 8.86
CA ALA A 88 10.05 2.30 8.36
C ALA A 88 11.07 2.44 9.50
N ILE A 89 10.81 3.34 10.46
CA ILE A 89 11.65 3.53 11.65
C ILE A 89 11.77 2.23 12.47
N HIS A 90 10.69 1.46 12.58
CA HIS A 90 10.70 0.19 13.32
C HIS A 90 11.42 -0.93 12.56
N HIS A 91 11.36 -0.93 11.23
CA HIS A 91 11.87 -1.99 10.35
C HIS A 91 12.98 -1.49 9.41
N ILE A 92 14.12 -1.08 9.99
CA ILE A 92 15.28 -0.54 9.26
C ILE A 92 15.89 -1.44 8.17
N ASN A 93 15.60 -2.75 8.21
CA ASN A 93 16.09 -3.72 7.23
C ASN A 93 15.15 -3.85 6.01
N VAL A 94 14.08 -3.05 5.94
CA VAL A 94 13.05 -3.12 4.90
C VAL A 94 12.89 -1.74 4.27
N ASN A 95 12.90 -1.71 2.94
CA ASN A 95 12.67 -0.48 2.18
C ASN A 95 11.16 -0.23 2.04
N PHE A 96 10.71 0.98 2.36
CA PHE A 96 9.34 1.42 2.15
C PHE A 96 9.29 2.52 1.10
N SER A 97 8.25 2.51 0.26
CA SER A 97 7.98 3.60 -0.66
C SER A 97 6.49 3.90 -0.76
N CYS A 98 6.14 5.18 -0.82
CA CYS A 98 4.78 5.67 -1.00
C CYS A 98 4.76 6.78 -2.04
N ARG A 99 3.82 6.71 -2.98
CA ARG A 99 3.63 7.75 -4.00
C ARG A 99 2.15 7.92 -4.31
N LYS A 100 1.75 9.15 -4.62
CA LYS A 100 0.44 9.40 -5.23
C LYS A 100 0.39 8.88 -6.66
N HIS A 101 -0.79 8.49 -7.12
CA HIS A 101 -0.98 8.09 -8.51
C HIS A 101 -0.68 9.27 -9.44
N GLY A 102 0.14 9.06 -10.48
CA GLY A 102 0.57 10.11 -11.42
C GLY A 102 1.74 10.98 -10.94
N ALA A 103 2.15 10.90 -9.66
CA ALA A 103 3.32 11.61 -9.18
C ALA A 103 4.61 10.98 -9.68
N ALA A 104 5.53 11.80 -10.20
CA ALA A 104 6.83 11.36 -10.68
C ALA A 104 7.79 10.99 -9.54
N ARG A 105 7.58 11.54 -8.35
CA ARG A 105 8.40 11.32 -7.16
C ARG A 105 7.58 10.64 -6.06
N ALA A 106 8.27 9.84 -5.24
CA ALA A 106 7.71 9.25 -4.05
C ALA A 106 7.79 10.26 -2.89
N ASP A 107 6.69 10.40 -2.14
CA ASP A 107 6.60 11.29 -0.99
C ASP A 107 7.30 10.67 0.24
N VAL A 108 7.32 9.34 0.31
CA VAL A 108 8.16 8.57 1.23
C VAL A 108 8.98 7.58 0.43
N HIS A 109 10.28 7.57 0.65
CA HIS A 109 11.17 6.55 0.15
C HIS A 109 12.26 6.30 1.19
N THR A 110 12.30 5.10 1.75
CA THR A 110 13.34 4.70 2.69
C THR A 110 14.28 3.68 2.09
N VAL A 111 15.56 3.80 2.46
CA VAL A 111 16.61 2.88 2.06
C VAL A 111 17.05 2.16 3.31
N ALA A 112 17.15 0.84 3.25
CA ALA A 112 17.58 0.04 4.39
C ALA A 112 18.92 0.57 4.89
N THR A 113 18.89 1.10 6.11
CA THR A 113 20.03 1.71 6.77
C THR A 113 20.54 0.80 7.87
N SER A 114 21.84 0.90 8.17
CA SER A 114 22.46 0.15 9.26
C SER A 114 22.09 0.72 10.64
N SER A 115 21.55 1.95 10.71
CA SER A 115 21.31 2.66 11.95
C SER A 115 19.89 3.25 12.02
N ARG A 116 19.20 3.02 13.15
CA ARG A 116 17.85 3.57 13.41
C ARG A 116 17.82 5.09 13.46
N LEU A 117 18.91 5.72 13.90
CA LEU A 117 19.00 7.18 13.97
C LEU A 117 19.03 7.80 12.58
N ASP A 118 19.65 7.13 11.61
CA ASP A 118 19.68 7.61 10.23
C ASP A 118 18.32 7.42 9.55
N GLU A 119 17.61 6.33 9.84
CA GLU A 119 16.23 6.12 9.39
C GLU A 119 15.27 7.20 9.93
N ILE A 120 15.39 7.52 11.22
CA ILE A 120 14.60 8.59 11.87
C ILE A 120 14.89 9.94 11.21
N LYS A 121 16.18 10.27 10.96
CA LYS A 121 16.56 11.51 10.26
C LYS A 121 16.00 11.53 8.84
N MET A 122 16.10 10.43 8.09
CA MET A 122 15.61 10.36 6.72
C MET A 122 14.09 10.55 6.63
N CYS A 123 13.34 9.89 7.52
CA CYS A 123 11.88 10.04 7.58
C CYS A 123 11.50 11.48 7.99
N LEU A 124 12.09 12.04 9.05
CA LEU A 124 11.72 13.37 9.56
C LEU A 124 12.19 14.52 8.64
N TRP A 125 13.40 14.44 8.10
CA TRP A 125 14.01 15.53 7.31
C TRP A 125 13.64 15.44 5.83
N GLY A 126 13.34 14.23 5.32
CA GLY A 126 12.76 14.05 3.99
C GLY A 126 11.37 14.69 3.88
N LEU A 127 10.56 14.60 4.93
CA LEU A 127 9.24 15.24 5.01
C LEU A 127 9.34 16.77 4.96
N SER A 128 10.29 17.39 5.68
CA SER A 128 10.49 18.86 5.65
C SER A 128 10.99 19.38 4.31
N CYS A 129 11.81 18.61 3.60
CA CYS A 129 12.28 18.99 2.27
C CYS A 129 11.18 18.86 1.20
N SER A 130 10.25 17.90 1.32
CA SER A 130 9.13 17.79 0.37
C SER A 130 8.13 18.95 0.45
N GLN A 131 7.97 19.59 1.62
CA GLN A 131 7.08 20.75 1.80
C GLN A 131 7.71 22.09 1.39
N SER A 132 9.03 22.16 1.20
CA SER A 132 9.73 23.42 0.91
C SER A 132 9.89 23.72 -0.59
N TYR A 133 9.37 22.86 -1.48
CA TYR A 133 9.41 23.04 -2.94
C TYR A 133 8.02 23.29 -3.57
N GLU A 134 7.09 23.88 -2.80
CA GLU A 134 5.81 24.42 -3.29
C GLU A 134 5.70 25.94 -3.07
N ASN A 135 6.80 26.69 -3.18
CA ASN A 135 6.79 28.15 -3.37
C ASN A 135 7.70 28.56 -4.53
#